data_AF-W7YVU2-F1
#
_entry.id   AF-W7YVU2-F1
#
_cell.length_a   1.000
_cell.length_b   1.000
_cell.length_c   1.000
_cell.angle_alpha   90.00
_cell.angle_beta   90.00
_cell.angle_gamma   90.00
#
_symmetry.space_group_name_H-M   'P 1'
#
loop_
_entity.id
_entity.type
_entity.pdbx_description
1 polymer ?
#
loop_
_entity_poly.entity_id
_entity_poly.type
_entity_poly.pdbx_seq_one_letter_code
_entity_poly.pdbx_strand_id
1 'polypeptide(L)' 'MAYSAVFELMQNKGVITNRDMFTTFNMGIGLVLVVREQDAEEALRLLEASGEEAYVIGRVTAGESIVTFTGAEV' A
#
# COMPACT_ATOMS: atom_id res chain seq x y z
N MET A 1 3.94 8.88 1.62
CA MET A 1 4.57 7.81 0.81
C MET A 1 4.57 8.30 -0.63
N ALA A 2 5.74 8.57 -1.20
CA ALA A 2 5.83 8.93 -2.62
C ALA A 2 5.93 7.63 -3.41
N TYR A 3 4.95 7.36 -4.30
CA TYR A 3 5.03 6.21 -5.19
C TYR A 3 6.04 6.48 -6.31
N SER A 4 6.59 5.42 -6.91
CA SER A 4 7.63 5.53 -7.95
C SER A 4 7.25 6.54 -9.04
N ALA A 5 8.20 7.36 -9.48
CA ALA A 5 8.01 8.41 -10.49
C ALA A 5 7.41 7.90 -11.81
N VAL A 6 7.53 6.60 -12.09
CA VAL A 6 6.88 5.95 -13.24
C VAL A 6 5.36 6.03 -13.17
N PHE A 7 4.76 5.89 -12.00
CA PHE A 7 3.31 5.91 -11.83
C PHE A 7 2.76 7.32 -12.04
N GLU A 8 3.45 8.34 -11.55
CA GLU A 8 3.10 9.75 -11.80
C GLU A 8 3.18 10.07 -13.30
N LEU A 9 4.22 9.59 -13.99
CA LEU A 9 4.34 9.75 -15.44
C LEU A 9 3.21 9.05 -16.21
N MET A 10 2.87 7.82 -15.83
CA MET A 10 1.80 7.04 -16.45
C MET A 10 0.44 7.70 -16.24
N GLN A 11 0.15 8.16 -15.02
CA GLN A 11 -1.09 8.83 -14.68
C GLN A 11 -1.28 10.10 -15.51
N ASN A 12 -0.24 10.93 -15.58
CA ASN A 12 -0.25 12.18 -16.34
C ASN A 12 -0.40 11.95 -17.85
N LYS A 13 0.31 10.97 -18.42
CA LYS A 13 0.23 10.69 -19.87
C LYS A 13 -1.06 9.97 -20.28
N GLY A 14 -1.59 9.11 -19.41
CA GLY A 14 -2.77 8.30 -19.69
C GLY A 14 -4.09 8.96 -19.28
N VAL A 15 -4.04 10.11 -18.59
CA VAL A 15 -5.22 10.75 -17.99
C VAL A 15 -5.98 9.77 -17.08
N ILE A 16 -5.22 9.00 -16.29
CA ILE A 16 -5.76 7.95 -15.43
C ILE A 16 -6.26 8.57 -14.12
N THR A 17 -7.45 8.21 -13.68
CA THR A 17 -7.99 8.72 -12.42
C THR A 17 -7.22 8.15 -11.22
N ASN A 18 -7.21 8.86 -10.08
CA ASN A 18 -6.59 8.32 -8.86
C ASN A 18 -7.19 6.96 -8.48
N ARG A 19 -8.52 6.83 -8.57
CA ARG A 19 -9.23 5.57 -8.36
C ARG A 19 -8.65 4.45 -9.22
N ASP A 20 -8.56 4.66 -10.53
CA ASP A 20 -8.05 3.64 -11.45
C ASP A 20 -6.59 3.29 -11.15
N MET A 21 -5.77 4.26 -10.71
CA MET A 21 -4.40 4.01 -10.28
C MET A 21 -4.36 3.05 -9.07
N PHE A 22 -5.16 3.32 -8.04
CA PHE A 22 -5.21 2.52 -6.81
C PHE A 22 -5.89 1.15 -6.97
N THR A 23 -6.83 0.99 -7.91
CA THR A 23 -7.50 -0.29 -8.13
C THR A 23 -6.81 -1.18 -9.17
N THR A 24 -5.91 -0.63 -9.99
CA THR A 24 -5.28 -1.36 -11.11
C THR A 24 -3.80 -1.63 -10.88
N PHE A 25 -3.09 -0.70 -10.23
CA PHE A 25 -1.66 -0.82 -9.97
C PHE A 25 -1.39 -1.07 -8.50
N ASN A 26 -0.26 -1.68 -8.22
CA ASN A 26 0.17 -1.98 -6.85
C ASN A 26 0.54 -0.72 -6.05
N MET A 27 0.72 0.42 -6.71
CA MET A 27 1.14 1.69 -6.12
C MET A 27 2.35 1.47 -5.18
N GLY A 28 3.37 0.75 -5.65
CA GLY A 28 4.59 0.53 -4.86
C GLY A 28 4.49 -0.49 -3.71
N ILE A 29 3.32 -1.09 -3.44
CA ILE A 29 3.17 -2.19 -2.46
C ILE A 29 3.01 -3.51 -3.20
N GLY A 30 4.08 -4.29 -3.32
CA GLY A 30 4.06 -5.58 -4.02
C GLY A 30 3.44 -6.74 -3.23
N LEU A 31 3.44 -6.65 -1.89
CA LEU A 31 2.97 -7.69 -0.98
C LEU A 31 2.35 -7.07 0.27
N VAL A 32 1.27 -7.67 0.76
CA VAL A 32 0.63 -7.30 2.03
C VAL A 32 0.66 -8.49 2.98
N LEU A 33 1.11 -8.25 4.20
CA LEU A 33 1.11 -9.22 5.29
C LEU A 33 0.14 -8.76 6.37
N VAL A 34 -0.69 -9.68 6.88
CA VAL A 34 -1.57 -9.43 8.02
C VAL A 34 -1.02 -10.15 9.24
N VAL A 35 -0.67 -9.38 10.26
CA VAL A 35 -0.10 -9.87 11.52
C VAL A 35 -0.91 -9.35 12.70
N ARG A 36 -0.72 -9.94 13.88
CA ARG A 36 -1.28 -9.37 15.11
C ARG A 36 -0.59 -8.04 15.40
N GLU A 37 -1.32 -7.10 16.00
CA GLU A 37 -0.82 -5.75 16.28
C GLU A 37 0.48 -5.76 17.09
N GLN A 38 0.58 -6.62 18.10
CA GLN A 38 1.77 -6.79 18.93
C GLN A 38 2.99 -7.38 18.20
N ASP A 39 2.78 -8.03 17.06
CA ASP A 39 3.84 -8.67 16.27
C ASP A 39 4.34 -7.74 15.14
N ALA A 40 3.72 -6.57 14.93
CA ALA A 40 3.99 -5.69 13.80
C ALA A 40 5.43 -5.16 13.76
N GLU A 41 5.96 -4.70 14.90
CA GLU A 41 7.34 -4.20 14.96
C GLU A 41 8.37 -5.30 14.71
N GLU A 42 8.13 -6.51 15.22
CA GLU A 42 9.03 -7.64 14.98
C GLU A 42 9.00 -8.07 13.52
N ALA A 43 7.83 -8.10 12.89
CA ALA A 43 7.71 -8.38 11.46
C ALA A 43 8.50 -7.36 10.61
N LEU A 44 8.42 -6.06 10.93
CA LEU A 44 9.21 -5.03 10.25
C LEU A 44 10.71 -5.27 10.41
N ARG A 45 11.19 -5.55 11.63
CA ARG A 45 12.60 -5.85 11.89
C ARG A 45 13.11 -7.05 11.09
N LEU A 46 12.32 -8.12 11.01
CA LEU A 46 12.69 -9.33 10.27
C LEU A 46 12.75 -9.09 8.76
N LEU A 47 11.83 -8.28 8.22
CA LEU A 47 11.82 -7.89 6.81
C LEU A 47 13.03 -7.02 6.47
N GLU A 48 13.32 -6.01 7.29
CA GLU A 48 14.51 -5.16 7.13
C GLU A 48 15.80 -5.98 7.19
N ALA A 49 15.91 -6.89 8.16
CA ALA A 49 17.06 -7.80 8.28
C ALA A 49 17.21 -8.75 7.07
N SER A 50 16.11 -9.01 6.36
CA SER A 50 16.09 -9.81 5.12
C SER A 50 16.36 -8.96 3.86
N GLY A 51 16.58 -7.65 4.01
CA GLY A 51 16.84 -6.72 2.91
C GLY A 51 15.58 -6.15 2.26
N GLU A 52 14.41 -6.32 2.87
CA GLU A 52 13.13 -5.82 2.37
C GLU A 52 12.73 -4.51 3.05
N GLU A 53 12.19 -3.58 2.27
CA GLU A 53 11.65 -2.32 2.79
C GLU A 53 10.14 -2.46 3.04
N ALA A 54 9.73 -2.40 4.30
CA ALA A 54 8.35 -2.65 4.71
C ALA A 54 7.77 -1.54 5.60
N TYR A 55 6.44 -1.39 5.54
CA TYR A 55 5.71 -0.33 6.22
C TYR A 55 4.40 -0.84 6.82
N VAL A 56 3.99 -0.29 7.97
CA VAL A 56 2.60 -0.43 8.44
C VAL A 56 1.73 0.51 7.62
N ILE A 57 0.88 -0.06 6.77
CA ILE A 57 0.05 0.70 5.81
C ILE A 57 -1.44 0.75 6.19
N GLY A 58 -1.86 0.06 7.26
CA GLY A 58 -3.26 0.04 7.67
C GLY A 58 -3.56 -0.92 8.81
N ARG A 59 -4.86 -1.15 9.02
CA ARG A 59 -5.39 -2.05 10.05
C ARG A 59 -6.66 -2.74 9.53
N VAL A 60 -6.83 -4.02 9.88
CA VAL A 60 -8.08 -4.74 9.63
C VAL A 60 -9.10 -4.35 10.68
N THR A 61 -10.29 -3.96 10.25
CA THR A 61 -11.45 -3.64 11.09
C THR A 61 -12.59 -4.61 10.81
N ALA A 62 -13.57 -4.71 11.72
CA ALA A 62 -14.79 -5.46 11.46
C ALA A 62 -15.61 -4.75 10.36
N GLY A 63 -16.14 -5.50 9.39
CA GLY A 63 -16.90 -4.93 8.27
C GLY A 63 -17.12 -5.91 7.12
N GLU A 64 -17.56 -5.37 5.98
CA GLU A 64 -18.02 -6.14 4.80
C GLU A 64 -16.93 -6.33 3.72
N SER A 65 -15.69 -6.59 4.12
CA SER A 65 -14.56 -6.81 3.19
C SER A 65 -14.30 -5.64 2.24
N ILE A 66 -14.43 -4.40 2.75
CA ILE A 66 -14.17 -3.17 2.01
C ILE A 66 -12.78 -2.64 2.38
N VAL A 67 -12.04 -2.15 1.38
CA VAL A 67 -10.79 -1.40 1.59
C VAL A 67 -11.11 0.10 1.52
N THR A 68 -10.70 0.84 2.55
CA THR A 68 -10.83 2.30 2.60
C THR A 68 -9.46 2.94 2.62
N PHE A 69 -9.23 3.89 1.72
CA PHE A 69 -7.98 4.64 1.60
C PHE A 69 -8.13 6.03 2.23
N THR A 70 -7.14 6.43 3.03
CA THR A 70 -7.10 7.80 3.59
C THR A 70 -6.35 8.71 2.61
N GLY A 71 -6.96 9.82 2.20
CA GLY A 71 -6.31 10.83 1.35
C GLY A 71 -6.41 10.57 -0.16
N ALA A 72 -7.14 9.54 -0.59
CA ALA A 72 -7.57 9.35 -1.97
C ALA A 72 -9.07 9.05 -1.97
N GLU A 73 -9.84 9.77 -2.79
CA GLU A 73 -11.18 9.33 -3.15
C GLU A 73 -11.04 8.19 -4.17
N VAL A 74 -11.42 6.97 -3.77
CA VAL A 74 -11.38 5.73 -4.57
C VAL A 74 -12.82 5.25 -4.79
#